data_AF-A0A2I4G9K5-F1
#
_entry.id   AF-A0A2I4G9K5-F1
#
_cell.length_a   1.000
_cell.length_b   1.000
_cell.length_c   1.000
_cell.angle_alpha   90.00
_cell.angle_beta   90.00
_cell.angle_gamma   90.00
#
_symmetry.space_group_name_H-M   'P 1'
#
loop_
_entity.id
_entity.type
_entity.pdbx_description
1 polymer ?
#
loop_
_entity_poly.entity_id
_entity_poly.type
_entity_poly.pdbx_seq_one_letter_code
_entity_poly.pdbx_strand_id
1 'polypeptide(L)'
;MRMLLQRNFWVIVLLIIGAVGDNLYTVKGRTHRILLDTDVDTDDFFALLYLLKQNRSEFEVEGVTINTNAWTDAGHAVNQIYDILYMMGRDDIAVGVGGEGGILEDGTILPDVGGYLPIIEQGITTGGHCRYRQAIPVGQGGRLDINANYGIRKAFLPQGRRKYTPLRQPTAQQVMIDKISEGPVTVFVIGAHTNMAIFLMNNPHLKKNIEHIYVMGGGVRSKNPTGCCPQNASLSCVPQQCGNHGNLFTDYTSNPYAEFNVFGDPFAAYQVFHSGIPITLVPLDATNTIPISKNFFDTFEKSLNTYEAQYCFQSLKITRDTWFDDQFYTEQVR
;
A
#
# COMPACT_ATOMS: atom_id res chain seq x y z
N MET A 1 -35.38 -28.00 -58.31
CA MET A 1 -34.04 -28.41 -57.83
C MET A 1 -33.14 -27.25 -57.39
N ARG A 2 -33.09 -26.11 -58.13
CA ARG A 2 -32.26 -24.94 -57.77
C ARG A 2 -32.60 -24.25 -56.43
N MET A 3 -33.87 -24.13 -56.06
CA MET A 3 -34.28 -23.48 -54.79
C MET A 3 -33.92 -24.28 -53.53
N LEU A 4 -33.92 -25.61 -53.58
CA LEU A 4 -33.57 -26.47 -52.44
C LEU A 4 -32.05 -26.42 -52.14
N LEU A 5 -31.22 -26.35 -53.18
CA LEU A 5 -29.77 -26.18 -53.05
C LEU A 5 -29.40 -24.83 -52.43
N GLN A 6 -30.09 -23.75 -52.81
CA GLN A 6 -29.87 -22.43 -52.22
C GLN A 6 -30.28 -22.38 -50.74
N ARG A 7 -31.41 -22.99 -50.37
CA ARG A 7 -31.86 -23.00 -48.97
C ARG A 7 -30.93 -23.82 -48.08
N ASN A 8 -30.43 -24.96 -48.57
CA ASN A 8 -29.48 -25.78 -47.83
C ASN A 8 -28.10 -25.10 -47.71
N PHE A 9 -27.68 -24.34 -48.72
CA PHE A 9 -26.45 -23.55 -48.66
C PHE A 9 -26.51 -22.48 -47.54
N TRP A 10 -27.60 -21.73 -47.44
CA TRP A 10 -27.76 -20.73 -46.38
C TRP A 10 -27.88 -21.34 -44.98
N VAL A 11 -28.51 -22.51 -44.84
CA VAL A 11 -28.59 -23.22 -43.55
C VAL A 11 -27.20 -23.74 -43.13
N ILE A 12 -26.38 -24.23 -44.06
CA ILE A 12 -25.00 -24.66 -43.77
C ILE A 12 -24.13 -23.45 -43.41
N VAL A 13 -24.27 -22.33 -44.13
CA VAL A 13 -23.55 -21.08 -43.81
C VAL A 13 -23.93 -20.55 -42.42
N LEU A 14 -25.22 -20.57 -42.06
CA LEU A 14 -25.68 -20.17 -40.72
C LEU A 14 -25.21 -21.13 -39.62
N LEU A 15 -25.15 -22.44 -39.88
CA LEU A 15 -24.60 -23.43 -38.94
C LEU A 15 -23.10 -23.28 -38.74
N ILE A 16 -22.34 -22.96 -39.80
CA ILE A 16 -20.90 -22.67 -39.71
C ILE A 16 -20.67 -21.36 -38.97
N ILE A 17 -21.45 -20.31 -39.23
CA ILE A 17 -21.35 -19.04 -38.50
C ILE A 17 -21.75 -19.20 -37.03
N GLY A 18 -22.75 -20.04 -36.72
CA GLY A 18 -23.10 -20.39 -35.34
C GLY A 18 -22.02 -21.18 -34.61
N ALA A 19 -21.44 -22.19 -35.27
CA ALA A 19 -20.37 -23.03 -34.69
C ALA A 19 -19.01 -22.32 -34.58
N VAL A 20 -18.73 -21.36 -35.46
CA VAL A 20 -17.54 -20.49 -35.40
C VAL A 20 -17.80 -19.29 -34.48
N GLY A 21 -19.05 -18.81 -34.39
CA GLY A 21 -19.51 -17.75 -33.49
C GLY A 21 -19.40 -18.10 -32.02
N ASP A 22 -19.71 -19.35 -31.64
CA ASP A 22 -19.48 -19.85 -30.27
C ASP A 22 -17.98 -19.96 -29.91
N ASN A 23 -17.11 -20.03 -30.92
CA ASN A 23 -15.64 -20.06 -30.75
C ASN A 23 -14.97 -18.67 -30.96
N LEU A 24 -15.74 -17.63 -31.27
CA LEU A 24 -15.25 -16.27 -31.42
C LEU A 24 -15.25 -15.57 -30.05
N TYR A 25 -14.08 -15.63 -29.40
CA TYR A 25 -13.61 -14.68 -28.39
C TYR A 25 -14.36 -14.61 -27.05
N THR A 26 -14.33 -15.70 -26.28
CA THR A 26 -14.06 -15.52 -24.84
C THR A 26 -12.55 -15.54 -24.63
N VAL A 27 -11.89 -14.44 -25.02
CA VAL A 27 -10.58 -14.14 -24.42
C VAL A 27 -10.89 -13.81 -22.97
N LYS A 28 -10.90 -14.82 -22.11
CA LYS A 28 -10.77 -14.58 -20.67
C LYS A 28 -9.47 -13.79 -20.52
N GLY A 29 -9.59 -12.49 -20.23
CA GLY A 29 -8.45 -11.64 -19.93
C GLY A 29 -7.59 -12.34 -18.89
N ARG A 30 -6.27 -12.32 -19.08
CA ARG A 30 -5.35 -12.86 -18.10
C ARG A 30 -5.57 -12.13 -16.77
N THR A 31 -5.83 -12.87 -15.70
CA THR A 31 -5.98 -12.29 -14.35
C THR A 31 -4.74 -11.47 -14.00
N HIS A 32 -4.96 -10.23 -13.57
CA HIS A 32 -3.92 -9.32 -13.12
C HIS A 32 -3.49 -9.73 -11.71
N ARG A 33 -2.29 -10.29 -11.61
CA ARG A 33 -1.69 -10.69 -10.34
C ARG A 33 -1.13 -9.45 -9.65
N ILE A 34 -1.40 -9.32 -8.36
CA ILE A 34 -1.06 -8.15 -7.56
C ILE A 34 -0.22 -8.57 -6.35
N LEU A 35 0.89 -7.87 -6.15
CA LEU A 35 1.66 -7.86 -4.91
C LEU A 35 1.57 -6.44 -4.31
N LEU A 36 1.22 -6.35 -3.03
CA LEU A 36 1.10 -5.09 -2.30
C LEU A 36 2.25 -4.96 -1.28
N ASP A 37 3.06 -3.92 -1.39
CA ASP A 37 4.06 -3.52 -0.40
C ASP A 37 3.56 -2.27 0.35
N THR A 38 3.44 -2.37 1.67
CA THR A 38 2.69 -1.44 2.53
C THR A 38 3.39 -1.25 3.88
N ASP A 39 3.24 -0.10 4.53
CA ASP A 39 3.68 0.13 5.90
C ASP A 39 2.57 0.00 6.96
N VAL A 40 1.36 -0.38 6.55
CA VAL A 40 0.28 -0.82 7.43
C VAL A 40 -0.19 0.30 8.36
N ASP A 41 -0.43 1.47 7.79
CA ASP A 41 -1.14 2.59 8.40
C ASP A 41 -2.64 2.59 8.02
N THR A 42 -3.37 3.61 8.43
CA THR A 42 -4.83 3.64 8.32
C THR A 42 -5.32 3.66 6.88
N ASP A 43 -4.69 4.46 6.03
CA ASP A 43 -4.98 4.52 4.60
C ASP A 43 -4.59 3.22 3.85
N ASP A 44 -3.53 2.53 4.25
CA ASP A 44 -3.14 1.22 3.70
C ASP A 44 -4.23 0.16 3.89
N PHE A 45 -4.93 0.16 5.04
CA PHE A 45 -6.03 -0.79 5.25
C PHE A 45 -7.16 -0.56 4.25
N PHE A 46 -7.44 0.70 3.90
CA PHE A 46 -8.45 1.03 2.91
C PHE A 46 -8.01 0.57 1.52
N ALA A 47 -6.74 0.78 1.17
CA ALA A 47 -6.17 0.29 -0.08
C ALA A 47 -6.26 -1.25 -0.18
N LEU A 48 -5.83 -1.97 0.87
CA LEU A 48 -5.91 -3.43 0.90
C LEU A 48 -7.36 -3.91 0.79
N LEU A 49 -8.29 -3.37 1.59
CA LEU A 49 -9.71 -3.77 1.53
C LEU A 49 -10.32 -3.48 0.17
N TYR A 50 -9.97 -2.36 -0.46
CA TYR A 50 -10.39 -2.03 -1.81
C TYR A 50 -9.90 -3.09 -2.81
N LEU A 51 -8.61 -3.47 -2.75
CA LEU A 51 -8.04 -4.51 -3.61
C LEU A 51 -8.70 -5.88 -3.37
N LEU A 52 -8.94 -6.27 -2.11
CA LEU A 52 -9.56 -7.55 -1.77
C LEU A 52 -11.04 -7.64 -2.18
N LYS A 53 -11.71 -6.52 -2.42
CA LYS A 53 -13.10 -6.45 -2.91
C LYS A 53 -13.21 -6.47 -4.44
N GLN A 54 -12.09 -6.38 -5.18
CA GLN A 54 -12.11 -6.47 -6.63
C GLN A 54 -12.53 -7.86 -7.12
N ASN A 55 -12.99 -7.93 -8.38
CA ASN A 55 -13.34 -9.21 -9.01
C ASN A 55 -12.10 -10.09 -9.16
N ARG A 56 -12.04 -11.20 -8.42
CA ARG A 56 -10.91 -12.15 -8.42
C ARG A 56 -10.60 -12.78 -9.77
N SER A 57 -11.58 -12.85 -10.68
CA SER A 57 -11.34 -13.33 -12.03
C SER A 57 -10.48 -12.35 -12.85
N GLU A 58 -10.47 -11.08 -12.46
CA GLU A 58 -9.78 -9.97 -13.13
C GLU A 58 -8.54 -9.51 -12.35
N PHE A 59 -8.62 -9.41 -11.01
CA PHE A 59 -7.55 -8.94 -10.14
C PHE A 59 -7.37 -9.89 -8.96
N GLU A 60 -6.18 -10.48 -8.82
CA GLU A 60 -5.87 -11.40 -7.73
C GLU A 60 -4.69 -10.87 -6.92
N VAL A 61 -4.95 -10.44 -5.68
CA VAL A 61 -3.91 -10.18 -4.69
C VAL A 61 -3.37 -11.51 -4.20
N GLU A 62 -2.07 -11.73 -4.34
CA GLU A 62 -1.41 -13.00 -4.00
C GLU A 62 -0.40 -12.86 -2.86
N GLY A 63 0.11 -11.65 -2.65
CA GLY A 63 1.08 -11.35 -1.62
C GLY A 63 0.92 -9.94 -1.05
N VAL A 64 1.12 -9.82 0.26
CA VAL A 64 1.26 -8.55 0.98
C VAL A 64 2.62 -8.54 1.67
N THR A 65 3.44 -7.55 1.41
CA THR A 65 4.73 -7.35 2.06
C THR A 65 4.68 -6.09 2.91
N ILE A 66 5.23 -6.20 4.12
CA ILE A 66 5.14 -5.16 5.13
C ILE A 66 6.50 -4.48 5.24
N ASN A 67 6.55 -3.18 5.05
CA ASN A 67 7.74 -2.39 5.32
C ASN A 67 7.70 -1.83 6.74
N THR A 68 8.61 -2.30 7.60
CA THR A 68 8.65 -1.88 9.01
C THR A 68 9.54 -0.66 9.27
N ASN A 69 9.96 0.06 8.22
CA ASN A 69 10.73 1.30 8.35
C ASN A 69 9.85 2.51 8.70
N ALA A 70 8.53 2.35 8.75
CA ALA A 70 7.57 3.43 9.01
C ALA A 70 6.73 3.19 10.30
N TRP A 71 5.44 3.57 10.27
CA TRP A 71 4.58 3.82 11.44
C TRP A 71 4.05 2.60 12.18
N THR A 72 4.51 1.40 11.87
CA THR A 72 4.01 0.16 12.46
C THR A 72 5.13 -0.80 12.89
N ASP A 73 4.96 -1.47 14.05
CA ASP A 73 5.82 -2.58 14.45
C ASP A 73 5.42 -3.89 13.75
N ALA A 74 6.42 -4.70 13.39
CA ALA A 74 6.24 -5.95 12.66
C ALA A 74 5.17 -6.89 13.24
N GLY A 75 5.16 -7.06 14.56
CA GLY A 75 4.30 -8.02 15.22
C GLY A 75 2.85 -7.59 15.20
N HIS A 76 2.60 -6.30 15.43
CA HIS A 76 1.27 -5.73 15.26
C HIS A 76 0.84 -5.75 13.79
N ALA A 77 1.68 -5.28 12.86
CA ALA A 77 1.41 -5.22 11.42
C ALA A 77 0.94 -6.56 10.88
N VAL A 78 1.76 -7.60 11.09
CA VAL A 78 1.50 -8.93 10.52
C VAL A 78 0.21 -9.49 11.08
N ASN A 79 0.01 -9.37 12.39
CA ASN A 79 -1.22 -9.87 12.97
C ASN A 79 -2.45 -9.08 12.52
N GLN A 80 -2.33 -7.77 12.29
CA GLN A 80 -3.43 -6.97 11.75
C GLN A 80 -3.80 -7.39 10.34
N ILE A 81 -2.80 -7.55 9.46
CA ILE A 81 -3.00 -8.05 8.10
C ILE A 81 -3.61 -9.45 8.15
N TYR A 82 -3.14 -10.36 9.01
CA TYR A 82 -3.77 -11.68 9.18
C TYR A 82 -5.22 -11.62 9.64
N ASP A 83 -5.55 -10.77 10.59
CA ASP A 83 -6.92 -10.63 11.09
C ASP A 83 -7.84 -10.03 10.00
N ILE A 84 -7.34 -9.08 9.18
CA ILE A 84 -8.06 -8.54 7.99
C ILE A 84 -8.24 -9.61 6.91
N LEU A 85 -7.19 -10.37 6.58
CA LEU A 85 -7.26 -11.46 5.61
C LEU A 85 -8.23 -12.55 6.05
N TYR A 86 -8.21 -12.89 7.34
CA TYR A 86 -9.16 -13.84 7.92
C TYR A 86 -10.61 -13.34 7.81
N MET A 87 -10.85 -12.06 8.15
CA MET A 87 -12.15 -11.40 7.96
C MET A 87 -12.63 -11.49 6.51
N MET A 88 -11.72 -11.35 5.55
CA MET A 88 -12.01 -11.38 4.12
C MET A 88 -12.06 -12.80 3.53
N GLY A 89 -11.81 -13.84 4.32
CA GLY A 89 -11.70 -15.22 3.82
C GLY A 89 -10.53 -15.44 2.86
N ARG A 90 -9.45 -14.66 3.04
CA ARG A 90 -8.27 -14.60 2.17
C ARG A 90 -6.98 -15.04 2.86
N ASP A 91 -7.07 -16.08 3.68
CA ASP A 91 -5.91 -16.71 4.32
C ASP A 91 -4.94 -17.37 3.33
N ASP A 92 -5.31 -17.48 2.05
CA ASP A 92 -4.47 -17.90 0.93
C ASP A 92 -3.37 -16.89 0.57
N ILE A 93 -3.52 -15.61 0.93
CA ILE A 93 -2.56 -14.57 0.59
C ILE A 93 -1.29 -14.69 1.44
N ALA A 94 -0.14 -14.72 0.78
CA ALA A 94 1.16 -14.74 1.43
C ALA A 94 1.45 -13.39 2.12
N VAL A 95 2.04 -13.42 3.32
CA VAL A 95 2.42 -12.19 4.03
C VAL A 95 3.89 -12.25 4.40
N GLY A 96 4.65 -11.26 3.96
CA GLY A 96 6.09 -11.14 4.23
C GLY A 96 6.38 -9.90 5.06
N VAL A 97 7.34 -9.98 5.98
CA VAL A 97 7.78 -8.81 6.76
C VAL A 97 9.20 -8.38 6.35
N GLY A 98 9.36 -7.11 6.05
CA GLY A 98 10.56 -6.52 5.49
C GLY A 98 11.14 -5.43 6.37
N GLY A 99 11.86 -4.49 5.76
CA GLY A 99 12.68 -3.48 6.43
C GLY A 99 14.18 -3.69 6.20
N GLU A 100 14.98 -2.78 6.76
CA GLU A 100 16.43 -2.67 6.49
C GLU A 100 17.34 -3.53 7.38
N GLY A 101 16.77 -4.29 8.32
CA GLY A 101 17.55 -5.17 9.21
C GLY A 101 18.25 -6.27 8.40
N GLY A 102 19.54 -6.49 8.66
CA GLY A 102 20.36 -7.42 7.88
C GLY A 102 21.13 -6.79 6.71
N ILE A 103 21.23 -5.46 6.65
CA ILE A 103 22.20 -4.74 5.81
C ILE A 103 23.41 -4.35 6.67
N LEU A 104 24.60 -4.80 6.30
CA LEU A 104 25.85 -4.52 7.02
C LEU A 104 26.36 -3.09 6.74
N GLU A 105 27.28 -2.59 7.56
CA GLU A 105 27.87 -1.24 7.40
C GLU A 105 28.60 -1.03 6.07
N ASP A 106 29.11 -2.10 5.46
CA ASP A 106 29.75 -2.09 4.14
C ASP A 106 28.75 -2.17 2.98
N GLY A 107 27.44 -2.19 3.27
CA GLY A 107 26.35 -2.30 2.30
C GLY A 107 26.01 -3.73 1.87
N THR A 108 26.64 -4.75 2.47
CA THR A 108 26.31 -6.15 2.18
C THR A 108 24.89 -6.46 2.65
N ILE A 109 24.06 -6.98 1.74
CA ILE A 109 22.69 -7.42 2.05
C ILE A 109 22.70 -8.91 2.38
N LEU A 110 22.27 -9.28 3.59
CA LEU A 110 22.20 -10.67 4.03
C LEU A 110 20.98 -11.41 3.43
N PRO A 111 21.02 -12.76 3.31
CA PRO A 111 19.93 -13.53 2.70
C PRO A 111 18.55 -13.36 3.36
N ASP A 112 18.51 -13.18 4.69
CA ASP A 112 17.28 -12.99 5.47
C ASP A 112 17.01 -11.51 5.80
N VAL A 113 17.48 -10.58 4.95
CA VAL A 113 17.22 -9.14 5.11
C VAL A 113 15.72 -8.89 5.29
N GLY A 114 15.39 -8.04 6.26
CA GLY A 114 14.03 -7.94 6.80
C GLY A 114 13.72 -9.03 7.82
N GLY A 115 12.45 -9.44 7.93
CA GLY A 115 12.09 -10.56 8.80
C GLY A 115 12.11 -10.22 10.30
N TYR A 116 12.82 -11.03 11.07
CA TYR A 116 12.98 -10.86 12.52
C TYR A 116 14.10 -9.86 12.88
N LEU A 117 15.01 -9.55 11.96
CA LEU A 117 16.17 -8.67 12.21
C LEU A 117 15.76 -7.21 12.49
N PRO A 118 14.82 -6.60 11.74
CA PRO A 118 14.27 -5.26 12.03
C PRO A 118 13.57 -5.10 13.39
N ILE A 119 13.39 -6.19 14.15
CA ILE A 119 12.67 -6.27 15.41
C ILE A 119 13.62 -6.37 16.59
N ILE A 120 14.76 -7.04 16.41
CA ILE A 120 15.83 -7.09 17.41
C ILE A 120 16.67 -5.81 17.34
N GLU A 121 16.87 -5.26 16.14
CA GLU A 121 17.53 -3.97 15.95
C GLU A 121 16.54 -2.80 16.09
N GLN A 122 16.00 -2.65 17.30
CA GLN A 122 15.44 -1.36 17.74
C GLN A 122 16.53 -0.37 18.21
N GLY A 123 17.80 -0.80 18.17
CA GLY A 123 18.95 0.05 18.42
C GLY A 123 19.25 1.03 17.29
N ILE A 124 20.17 1.95 17.54
CA ILE A 124 20.66 2.95 16.58
C ILE A 124 21.63 2.34 15.54
N THR A 125 21.62 1.02 15.34
CA THR A 125 22.63 0.32 14.55
C THR A 125 21.98 -0.27 13.31
N THR A 126 21.79 0.59 12.32
CA THR A 126 21.74 0.21 10.91
C THR A 126 22.86 1.00 10.23
N GLY A 127 23.64 0.32 9.38
CA GLY A 127 24.85 0.89 8.79
C GLY A 127 24.57 2.13 7.94
N GLY A 128 25.47 3.11 8.01
CA GLY A 128 25.34 4.39 7.29
C GLY A 128 24.62 5.50 8.08
N HIS A 129 24.87 6.74 7.67
CA HIS A 129 24.32 7.95 8.31
C HIS A 129 22.91 8.34 7.80
N CYS A 130 22.38 7.65 6.79
CA CYS A 130 21.02 7.83 6.28
C CYS A 130 20.10 6.79 6.91
N ARG A 131 19.52 7.12 8.07
CA ARG A 131 18.68 6.19 8.84
C ARG A 131 17.22 6.59 8.75
N TYR A 132 16.54 5.91 7.85
CA TYR A 132 15.18 6.06 7.40
C TYR A 132 14.14 5.99 8.51
N ARG A 133 14.30 5.04 9.44
CA ARG A 133 13.42 4.89 10.60
C ARG A 133 13.60 5.96 11.69
N GLN A 134 14.68 6.76 11.64
CA GLN A 134 14.90 7.85 12.61
C GLN A 134 14.03 9.07 12.34
N ALA A 135 13.41 9.15 11.15
CA ALA A 135 12.38 10.13 10.86
C ALA A 135 11.23 10.05 11.88
N ILE A 136 10.98 8.88 12.47
CA ILE A 136 9.95 8.69 13.49
C ILE A 136 10.55 8.90 14.88
N PRO A 137 10.08 9.89 15.67
CA PRO A 137 10.59 10.15 17.02
C PRO A 137 10.50 8.89 17.87
N VAL A 138 11.42 8.69 18.80
CA VAL A 138 11.30 7.53 19.71
C VAL A 138 10.22 7.76 20.78
N GLY A 139 9.93 9.01 21.15
CA GLY A 139 9.03 9.35 22.26
C GLY A 139 7.53 9.30 21.94
N GLN A 140 6.75 10.00 22.77
CA GLN A 140 5.31 10.20 22.60
C GLN A 140 5.00 10.87 21.24
N GLY A 141 3.99 10.39 20.53
CA GLY A 141 3.67 10.76 19.15
C GLY A 141 4.61 10.14 18.10
N GLY A 142 5.42 9.15 18.49
CA GLY A 142 6.39 8.46 17.64
C GLY A 142 6.41 6.95 17.89
N ARG A 143 7.58 6.31 17.90
CA ARG A 143 7.81 4.85 18.03
C ARG A 143 7.22 4.19 19.27
N LEU A 144 6.79 4.94 20.28
CA LEU A 144 6.03 4.37 21.40
C LEU A 144 4.53 4.27 21.12
N ASP A 145 4.03 4.94 20.09
CA ASP A 145 2.62 5.02 19.69
C ASP A 145 2.36 4.44 18.26
N ILE A 146 3.35 3.73 17.68
CA ILE A 146 3.40 3.22 16.29
C ILE A 146 2.45 2.05 15.98
N ASN A 147 1.25 1.95 16.51
CA ASN A 147 0.38 0.83 16.12
C ASN A 147 -0.98 1.34 15.68
N ALA A 148 -1.07 1.59 14.36
CA ALA A 148 -2.30 1.98 13.71
C ALA A 148 -3.43 1.02 14.10
N ASN A 149 -4.53 1.59 14.60
CA ASN A 149 -5.72 0.84 15.00
C ASN A 149 -5.49 -0.28 16.06
N TYR A 150 -4.44 -0.23 16.90
CA TYR A 150 -4.16 -1.30 17.88
C TYR A 150 -5.38 -1.71 18.72
N GLY A 151 -6.08 -0.71 19.29
CA GLY A 151 -7.27 -0.93 20.11
C GLY A 151 -8.43 -1.53 19.31
N ILE A 152 -8.76 -0.92 18.15
CA ILE A 152 -9.82 -1.40 17.27
C ILE A 152 -9.52 -2.81 16.79
N ARG A 153 -8.30 -3.10 16.34
CA ARG A 153 -7.92 -4.42 15.86
C ARG A 153 -8.28 -5.50 16.88
N LYS A 154 -7.88 -5.32 18.14
CA LYS A 154 -8.15 -6.31 19.19
C LYS A 154 -9.63 -6.43 19.56
N ALA A 155 -10.37 -5.33 19.52
CA ALA A 155 -11.77 -5.29 19.93
C ALA A 155 -12.74 -5.70 18.81
N PHE A 156 -12.38 -5.40 17.57
CA PHE A 156 -13.23 -5.52 16.39
C PHE A 156 -12.84 -6.72 15.54
N LEU A 157 -11.60 -6.79 15.04
CA LEU A 157 -11.24 -7.76 13.99
C LEU A 157 -11.26 -9.22 14.48
N PRO A 158 -11.78 -10.15 13.66
CA PRO A 158 -11.81 -11.57 13.99
C PRO A 158 -10.40 -12.14 13.93
N GLN A 159 -10.03 -12.86 14.97
CA GLN A 159 -8.69 -13.41 15.09
C GLN A 159 -8.62 -14.81 14.51
N GLY A 160 -7.97 -14.92 13.35
CA GLY A 160 -7.72 -16.19 12.66
C GLY A 160 -6.66 -17.06 13.36
N ARG A 161 -6.36 -18.20 12.74
CA ARG A 161 -5.32 -19.14 13.23
C ARG A 161 -3.90 -18.66 12.95
N ARG A 162 -3.71 -17.87 11.88
CA ARG A 162 -2.41 -17.29 11.53
C ARG A 162 -2.02 -16.27 12.61
N LYS A 163 -0.80 -16.38 13.10
CA LYS A 163 -0.22 -15.46 14.08
C LYS A 163 1.23 -15.19 13.74
N TYR A 164 1.64 -13.96 13.96
CA TYR A 164 3.03 -13.56 13.82
C TYR A 164 3.92 -14.41 14.72
N THR A 165 4.96 -15.00 14.15
CA THR A 165 5.98 -15.76 14.88
C THR A 165 7.35 -15.33 14.35
N PRO A 166 8.18 -14.60 15.12
CA PRO A 166 9.36 -13.93 14.58
C PRO A 166 10.27 -14.80 13.72
N LEU A 167 10.69 -15.95 14.23
CA LEU A 167 11.62 -16.84 13.53
C LEU A 167 10.97 -17.72 12.45
N ARG A 168 9.65 -17.62 12.25
CA ARG A 168 8.89 -18.41 11.26
C ARG A 168 8.15 -17.54 10.27
N GLN A 169 8.11 -16.23 10.48
CA GLN A 169 7.43 -15.31 9.58
C GLN A 169 8.26 -15.19 8.30
N PRO A 170 7.68 -15.43 7.11
CA PRO A 170 8.36 -15.16 5.85
C PRO A 170 8.86 -13.71 5.77
N THR A 171 10.04 -13.52 5.20
CA THR A 171 10.53 -12.17 4.90
C THR A 171 9.76 -11.58 3.73
N ALA A 172 9.76 -10.24 3.60
CA ALA A 172 9.24 -9.58 2.41
C ALA A 172 9.96 -10.08 1.15
N GLN A 173 11.28 -10.29 1.23
CA GLN A 173 12.07 -10.81 0.13
C GLN A 173 11.64 -12.21 -0.30
N GLN A 174 11.39 -13.12 0.66
CA GLN A 174 10.91 -14.47 0.35
C GLN A 174 9.58 -14.43 -0.41
N VAL A 175 8.62 -13.64 0.08
CA VAL A 175 7.31 -13.50 -0.56
C VAL A 175 7.42 -12.85 -1.94
N MET A 176 8.24 -11.81 -2.09
CA MET A 176 8.48 -11.17 -3.40
C MET A 176 9.12 -12.14 -4.39
N ILE A 177 10.15 -12.90 -3.99
CA ILE A 177 10.80 -13.90 -4.85
C ILE A 177 9.79 -14.96 -5.28
N ASP A 178 9.05 -15.55 -4.35
CA ASP A 178 8.07 -16.60 -4.64
C ASP A 178 7.02 -16.09 -5.64
N LYS A 179 6.40 -14.95 -5.37
CA LYS A 179 5.30 -14.43 -6.19
C LYS A 179 5.74 -13.83 -7.52
N ILE A 180 6.88 -13.15 -7.57
CA ILE A 180 7.39 -12.58 -8.82
C ILE A 180 7.96 -13.69 -9.72
N SER A 181 8.50 -14.78 -9.15
CA SER A 181 9.03 -15.91 -9.95
C SER A 181 7.93 -16.71 -10.68
N GLU A 182 6.71 -16.77 -10.12
CA GLU A 182 5.54 -17.46 -10.69
C GLU A 182 5.07 -16.87 -12.04
N GLY A 183 5.51 -15.65 -12.38
CA GLY A 183 5.27 -15.03 -13.68
C GLY A 183 4.92 -13.55 -13.57
N PRO A 184 4.42 -12.95 -14.66
CA PRO A 184 4.19 -11.51 -14.67
C PRO A 184 3.19 -11.04 -13.59
N VAL A 185 3.51 -9.92 -12.93
CA VAL A 185 2.80 -9.37 -11.77
C VAL A 185 2.88 -7.83 -11.74
N THR A 186 1.84 -7.19 -11.21
CA THR A 186 1.83 -5.75 -10.89
C THR A 186 2.14 -5.55 -9.41
N VAL A 187 3.02 -4.61 -9.09
CA VAL A 187 3.40 -4.31 -7.71
C VAL A 187 2.86 -2.95 -7.31
N PHE A 188 2.16 -2.86 -6.18
CA PHE A 188 1.79 -1.61 -5.54
C PHE A 188 2.76 -1.35 -4.40
N VAL A 189 3.46 -0.24 -4.43
CA VAL A 189 4.36 0.22 -3.35
C VAL A 189 3.71 1.45 -2.73
N ILE A 190 3.08 1.27 -1.58
CA ILE A 190 2.34 2.33 -0.87
C ILE A 190 2.94 2.69 0.49
N GLY A 191 4.04 2.06 0.88
CA GLY A 191 4.91 2.50 1.97
C GLY A 191 6.30 2.94 1.46
N ALA A 192 7.28 2.97 2.36
CA ALA A 192 8.68 3.21 1.98
C ALA A 192 9.19 2.16 0.97
N HIS A 193 10.11 2.55 0.09
CA HIS A 193 10.49 1.74 -1.09
C HIS A 193 11.49 0.62 -0.78
N THR A 194 11.93 0.50 0.48
CA THR A 194 13.06 -0.34 0.93
C THR A 194 12.95 -1.79 0.47
N ASN A 195 11.80 -2.44 0.70
CA ASN A 195 11.61 -3.84 0.33
C ASN A 195 11.77 -4.06 -1.18
N MET A 196 11.16 -3.19 -1.98
CA MET A 196 11.20 -3.27 -3.43
C MET A 196 12.61 -2.99 -3.98
N ALA A 197 13.32 -2.02 -3.42
CA ALA A 197 14.70 -1.73 -3.82
C ALA A 197 15.66 -2.89 -3.52
N ILE A 198 15.58 -3.46 -2.31
CA ILE A 198 16.36 -4.65 -1.94
C ILE A 198 16.09 -5.80 -2.91
N PHE A 199 14.81 -6.03 -3.24
CA PHE A 199 14.43 -7.08 -4.18
C PHE A 199 15.09 -6.86 -5.55
N LEU A 200 15.02 -5.64 -6.09
CA LEU A 200 15.60 -5.31 -7.40
C LEU A 200 17.12 -5.43 -7.41
N MET A 201 17.79 -5.05 -6.33
CA MET A 201 19.26 -5.13 -6.19
C MET A 201 19.74 -6.59 -6.13
N ASN A 202 19.04 -7.46 -5.39
CA ASN A 202 19.44 -8.85 -5.20
C ASN A 202 18.91 -9.81 -6.27
N ASN A 203 17.78 -9.47 -6.91
CA ASN A 203 17.09 -10.33 -7.86
C ASN A 203 16.87 -9.64 -9.23
N PRO A 204 17.90 -9.05 -9.86
CA PRO A 204 17.74 -8.29 -11.10
C PRO A 204 17.20 -9.14 -12.26
N HIS A 205 17.39 -10.46 -12.22
CA HIS A 205 16.90 -11.41 -13.22
C HIS A 205 15.37 -11.63 -13.16
N LEU A 206 14.73 -11.35 -12.01
CA LEU A 206 13.27 -11.44 -11.83
C LEU A 206 12.54 -10.14 -12.20
N LYS A 207 13.28 -9.03 -12.35
CA LYS A 207 12.74 -7.72 -12.76
C LYS A 207 11.81 -7.80 -13.98
N LYS A 208 12.14 -8.66 -14.95
CA LYS A 208 11.35 -8.87 -16.19
C LYS A 208 9.93 -9.38 -15.97
N ASN A 209 9.64 -9.94 -14.79
CA ASN A 209 8.31 -10.43 -14.42
C ASN A 209 7.47 -9.31 -13.78
N ILE A 210 8.01 -8.11 -13.54
CA ILE A 210 7.21 -7.01 -13.03
C ILE A 210 6.69 -6.22 -14.23
N GLU A 211 5.38 -6.31 -14.48
CA GLU A 211 4.74 -5.64 -15.61
C GLU A 211 4.66 -4.13 -15.37
N HIS A 212 4.34 -3.74 -14.13
CA HIS A 212 4.14 -2.36 -13.73
C HIS A 212 4.32 -2.19 -12.23
N ILE A 213 4.79 -1.01 -11.81
CA ILE A 213 4.81 -0.59 -10.41
C ILE A 213 3.93 0.65 -10.24
N TYR A 214 2.96 0.58 -9.33
CA TYR A 214 2.20 1.73 -8.87
C TYR A 214 2.79 2.21 -7.55
N VAL A 215 3.21 3.47 -7.49
CA VAL A 215 3.85 4.05 -6.30
C VAL A 215 2.94 5.10 -5.72
N MET A 216 2.53 4.96 -4.46
CA MET A 216 2.05 6.11 -3.67
C MET A 216 3.25 6.77 -3.02
N GLY A 217 3.48 8.04 -3.36
CA GLY A 217 4.52 8.83 -2.76
C GLY A 217 5.02 9.98 -3.62
N GLY A 218 5.87 10.82 -3.03
CA GLY A 218 6.40 12.02 -3.66
C GLY A 218 5.42 13.19 -3.77
N GLY A 219 5.95 14.36 -4.10
CA GLY A 219 5.21 15.55 -4.49
C GLY A 219 5.93 16.23 -5.64
N VAL A 220 5.33 16.27 -6.83
CA VAL A 220 5.99 16.74 -8.06
C VAL A 220 5.79 18.25 -8.23
N ARG A 221 4.56 18.72 -8.11
CA ARG A 221 4.14 20.12 -8.12
C ARG A 221 3.13 20.36 -6.98
N SER A 222 3.20 19.54 -5.93
CA SER A 222 2.37 19.63 -4.76
C SER A 222 2.40 21.06 -4.20
N LYS A 223 1.23 21.56 -3.86
CA LYS A 223 1.02 22.88 -3.27
C LYS A 223 0.48 22.70 -1.87
N ASN A 224 0.70 23.71 -1.03
CA ASN A 224 0.09 23.80 0.29
C ASN A 224 -1.44 23.60 0.18
N PRO A 225 -2.01 22.53 0.77
CA PRO A 225 -3.44 22.24 0.65
C PRO A 225 -4.32 23.20 1.46
N THR A 226 -3.83 23.76 2.57
CA THR A 226 -4.64 24.53 3.55
C THR A 226 -4.28 26.01 3.65
N GLY A 227 -3.20 26.46 3.01
CA GLY A 227 -2.63 27.80 3.19
C GLY A 227 -2.00 27.97 4.58
N CYS A 228 -1.32 29.09 4.82
CA CYS A 228 -0.71 29.37 6.13
C CYS A 228 -1.71 29.87 7.18
N CYS A 229 -2.95 30.14 6.78
CA CYS A 229 -3.98 30.79 7.57
C CYS A 229 -5.36 30.31 7.11
N PRO A 230 -6.30 30.04 8.03
CA PRO A 230 -7.70 29.79 7.70
C PRO A 230 -8.28 30.92 6.83
N GLN A 231 -9.22 30.61 5.93
CA GLN A 231 -9.88 31.62 5.07
C GLN A 231 -10.55 32.75 5.87
N ASN A 232 -10.87 32.53 7.15
CA ASN A 232 -11.50 33.49 8.06
C ASN A 232 -10.53 34.14 9.07
N ALA A 233 -9.21 34.03 8.88
CA ALA A 233 -8.26 34.64 9.80
C ALA A 233 -8.27 36.18 9.70
N SER A 234 -8.25 36.85 10.84
CA SER A 234 -8.04 38.31 10.92
C SER A 234 -6.68 38.70 10.34
N LEU A 235 -6.51 39.99 9.97
CA LEU A 235 -5.32 40.56 9.31
C LEU A 235 -3.96 40.26 9.99
N SER A 236 -3.95 39.73 11.22
CA SER A 236 -2.77 39.28 11.96
C SER A 236 -2.81 37.77 12.19
N CYS A 237 -2.74 36.98 11.11
CA CYS A 237 -2.46 35.56 11.23
C CYS A 237 -0.96 35.36 11.47
N VAL A 238 -0.61 34.71 12.59
CA VAL A 238 0.71 34.12 12.78
C VAL A 238 0.65 32.72 12.15
N PRO A 239 1.43 32.44 11.08
CA PRO A 239 1.42 31.13 10.45
C PRO A 239 1.75 30.04 11.48
N GLN A 240 0.76 29.23 11.85
CA GLN A 240 0.99 28.00 12.60
C GLN A 240 0.71 26.85 11.65
N GLN A 241 1.73 26.02 11.42
CA GLN A 241 1.70 24.87 10.50
C GLN A 241 1.13 25.24 9.12
N CYS A 242 1.87 26.04 8.35
CA CYS A 242 1.63 26.12 6.91
C CYS A 242 1.68 24.70 6.34
N GLY A 243 0.59 24.21 5.74
CA GLY A 243 0.59 22.94 5.02
C GLY A 243 1.80 22.89 4.08
N ASN A 244 2.74 22.00 4.33
CA ASN A 244 3.97 21.97 3.56
C ASN A 244 3.66 21.42 2.15
N HIS A 245 4.54 21.65 1.18
CA HIS A 245 4.40 21.02 -0.14
C HIS A 245 4.56 19.49 -0.02
N GLY A 246 5.39 19.07 0.94
CA GLY A 246 5.48 17.70 1.44
C GLY A 246 4.56 17.45 2.63
N ASN A 247 4.64 16.26 3.20
CA ASN A 247 3.78 15.83 4.31
C ASN A 247 4.58 15.29 5.51
N LEU A 248 5.86 15.62 5.67
CA LEU A 248 6.60 15.18 6.86
C LEU A 248 5.94 15.70 8.15
N PHE A 249 5.83 14.83 9.14
CA PHE A 249 5.25 15.15 10.45
C PHE A 249 6.33 15.60 11.45
N THR A 250 7.53 15.06 11.31
CA THR A 250 8.80 15.48 11.92
C THR A 250 9.67 16.20 10.91
N ASP A 251 10.60 17.02 11.39
CA ASP A 251 11.62 17.65 10.55
C ASP A 251 11.05 18.46 9.37
N TYR A 252 9.76 18.81 9.40
CA TYR A 252 9.09 19.56 8.36
C TYR A 252 9.67 20.97 8.19
N THR A 253 10.30 21.50 9.25
CA THR A 253 11.02 22.79 9.21
C THR A 253 12.32 22.71 8.42
N SER A 254 12.98 21.55 8.41
CA SER A 254 14.24 21.33 7.69
C SER A 254 14.00 20.79 6.27
N ASN A 255 12.88 20.09 6.04
CA ASN A 255 12.49 19.57 4.74
C ASN A 255 10.97 19.71 4.46
N PRO A 256 10.52 20.88 3.97
CA PRO A 256 9.10 21.14 3.71
C PRO A 256 8.59 20.58 2.37
N TYR A 257 9.43 19.89 1.60
CA TYR A 257 9.08 19.42 0.24
C TYR A 257 8.88 17.92 0.16
N ALA A 258 9.45 17.15 1.09
CA ALA A 258 9.46 15.71 0.97
C ALA A 258 8.11 15.08 1.38
N GLU A 259 7.72 14.08 0.63
CA GLU A 259 6.64 13.17 0.98
C GLU A 259 7.22 12.01 1.81
N PHE A 260 6.43 11.51 2.75
CA PHE A 260 6.85 10.62 3.81
C PHE A 260 7.38 9.26 3.33
N ASN A 261 6.75 8.59 2.37
CA ASN A 261 7.23 7.30 1.84
C ASN A 261 8.56 7.43 1.10
N VAL A 262 8.74 8.52 0.35
CA VAL A 262 10.01 8.82 -0.33
C VAL A 262 11.08 9.29 0.65
N PHE A 263 10.73 10.12 1.64
CA PHE A 263 11.63 10.55 2.70
C PHE A 263 12.05 9.40 3.61
N GLY A 264 11.13 8.45 3.77
CA GLY A 264 11.32 7.18 4.45
C GLY A 264 12.58 6.54 3.94
N ASP A 265 12.73 6.29 2.65
CA ASP A 265 13.98 5.76 2.09
C ASP A 265 14.29 6.34 0.69
N PRO A 266 14.98 7.49 0.62
CA PRO A 266 15.25 8.17 -0.64
C PRO A 266 16.17 7.38 -1.56
N PHE A 267 17.10 6.59 -0.99
CA PHE A 267 17.98 5.73 -1.78
C PHE A 267 17.19 4.58 -2.41
N ALA A 268 16.31 3.92 -1.66
CA ALA A 268 15.44 2.90 -2.22
C ALA A 268 14.47 3.47 -3.26
N ALA A 269 13.89 4.64 -2.99
CA ALA A 269 13.04 5.33 -3.97
C ALA A 269 13.81 5.63 -5.26
N TYR A 270 15.06 6.07 -5.15
CA TYR A 270 15.95 6.22 -6.31
C TYR A 270 16.14 4.90 -7.06
N GLN A 271 16.43 3.79 -6.38
CA GLN A 271 16.59 2.47 -7.02
C GLN A 271 15.32 2.02 -7.74
N VAL A 272 14.14 2.22 -7.13
CA VAL A 272 12.86 1.84 -7.74
C VAL A 272 12.57 2.70 -8.96
N PHE A 273 12.67 4.04 -8.87
CA PHE A 273 12.41 4.94 -10.00
C PHE A 273 13.38 4.75 -11.17
N HIS A 274 14.63 4.40 -10.89
CA HIS A 274 15.64 4.12 -11.91
C HIS A 274 15.70 2.65 -12.32
N SER A 275 14.76 1.82 -11.84
CA SER A 275 14.72 0.41 -12.17
C SER A 275 14.59 0.19 -13.68
N GLY A 276 13.87 1.06 -14.39
CA GLY A 276 13.50 0.88 -15.80
C GLY A 276 12.30 -0.04 -16.00
N ILE A 277 11.55 -0.36 -14.95
CA ILE A 277 10.20 -0.93 -15.01
C ILE A 277 9.20 0.22 -15.29
N PRO A 278 8.10 0.00 -16.02
CA PRO A 278 7.01 0.99 -16.10
C PRO A 278 6.48 1.35 -14.71
N ILE A 279 6.46 2.66 -14.40
CA ILE A 279 6.02 3.18 -13.10
C ILE A 279 4.91 4.19 -13.30
N THR A 280 3.86 4.07 -12.50
CA THR A 280 2.86 5.12 -12.30
C THR A 280 3.01 5.68 -10.89
N LEU A 281 3.38 6.96 -10.83
CA LEU A 281 3.44 7.70 -9.58
C LEU A 281 2.04 8.26 -9.24
N VAL A 282 1.61 8.06 -8.00
CA VAL A 282 0.43 8.65 -7.38
C VAL A 282 0.92 9.58 -6.25
N PRO A 283 1.33 10.81 -6.60
CA PRO A 283 1.94 11.74 -5.65
C PRO A 283 0.90 12.54 -4.87
N LEU A 284 1.38 13.35 -3.92
CA LEU A 284 0.58 14.33 -3.17
C LEU A 284 -0.23 15.25 -4.08
N ASP A 285 0.26 15.60 -5.27
CA ASP A 285 -0.48 16.36 -6.27
C ASP A 285 -1.83 15.73 -6.65
N ALA A 286 -1.90 14.40 -6.64
CA ALA A 286 -3.10 13.64 -6.94
C ALA A 286 -3.88 13.33 -5.67
N THR A 287 -3.23 12.84 -4.63
CA THR A 287 -3.92 12.38 -3.41
C THR A 287 -4.53 13.53 -2.60
N ASN A 288 -3.91 14.72 -2.60
CA ASN A 288 -4.48 15.90 -1.94
C ASN A 288 -5.74 16.45 -2.63
N THR A 289 -6.09 15.96 -3.83
CA THR A 289 -7.32 16.40 -4.54
C THR A 289 -8.59 15.66 -4.09
N ILE A 290 -8.45 14.65 -3.22
CA ILE A 290 -9.54 13.77 -2.77
C ILE A 290 -9.62 13.71 -1.23
N PRO A 291 -9.84 14.84 -0.54
CA PRO A 291 -10.02 14.85 0.91
C PRO A 291 -11.30 14.13 1.33
N ILE A 292 -11.31 13.62 2.57
CA ILE A 292 -12.50 13.02 3.17
C ILE A 292 -13.48 14.13 3.57
N SER A 293 -14.40 14.48 2.68
CA SER A 293 -15.39 15.52 2.99
C SER A 293 -16.33 15.12 4.14
N LYS A 294 -16.84 16.12 4.88
CA LYS A 294 -17.86 15.90 5.92
C LYS A 294 -19.08 15.15 5.39
N ASN A 295 -19.52 15.48 4.16
CA ASN A 295 -20.64 14.79 3.53
C ASN A 295 -20.35 13.31 3.28
N PHE A 296 -19.12 12.97 2.84
CA PHE A 296 -18.72 11.58 2.70
C PHE A 296 -18.71 10.87 4.06
N PHE A 297 -18.11 11.48 5.08
CA PHE A 297 -18.04 10.90 6.42
C PHE A 297 -19.44 10.62 7.01
N ASP A 298 -20.34 11.60 6.96
CA ASP A 298 -21.72 11.48 7.45
C ASP A 298 -22.54 10.46 6.64
N THR A 299 -22.24 10.29 5.35
CA THR A 299 -22.88 9.28 4.50
C THR A 299 -22.35 7.89 4.79
N PHE A 300 -21.04 7.78 5.04
CA PHE A 300 -20.40 6.50 5.36
C PHE A 300 -20.89 5.99 6.73
N GLU A 301 -21.06 6.87 7.72
CA GLU A 301 -21.64 6.53 9.03
C GLU A 301 -23.03 5.87 8.92
N LYS A 302 -23.81 6.26 7.90
CA LYS A 302 -25.15 5.70 7.64
C LYS A 302 -25.13 4.40 6.84
N SER A 303 -23.97 4.00 6.31
CA SER A 303 -23.82 2.92 5.33
C SER A 303 -22.95 1.76 5.84
N LEU A 304 -23.15 1.37 7.10
CA LEU A 304 -22.34 0.37 7.82
C LEU A 304 -22.89 -1.06 7.73
N ASN A 305 -23.40 -1.42 6.55
CA ASN A 305 -24.14 -2.67 6.34
C ASN A 305 -23.26 -3.92 6.31
N THR A 306 -21.95 -3.76 6.10
CA THR A 306 -21.00 -4.87 6.10
C THR A 306 -20.00 -4.71 7.23
N TYR A 307 -19.43 -5.83 7.65
CA TYR A 307 -18.48 -5.87 8.74
C TYR A 307 -17.17 -5.14 8.40
N GLU A 308 -16.76 -5.16 7.14
CA GLU A 308 -15.61 -4.40 6.63
C GLU A 308 -15.91 -2.90 6.61
N ALA A 309 -17.12 -2.49 6.22
CA ALA A 309 -17.53 -1.09 6.24
C ALA A 309 -17.51 -0.52 7.67
N GLN A 310 -17.96 -1.32 8.65
CA GLN A 310 -17.88 -0.97 10.07
C GLN A 310 -16.44 -0.79 10.55
N TYR A 311 -15.54 -1.72 10.19
CA TYR A 311 -14.12 -1.60 10.54
C TYR A 311 -13.51 -0.34 9.92
N CYS A 312 -13.71 -0.12 8.61
CA CYS A 312 -13.20 1.05 7.91
C CYS A 312 -13.70 2.36 8.54
N PHE A 313 -14.99 2.43 8.89
CA PHE A 313 -15.55 3.62 9.52
C PHE A 313 -14.99 3.85 10.93
N GLN A 314 -14.79 2.79 11.73
CA GLN A 314 -14.17 2.93 13.05
C GLN A 314 -12.72 3.43 12.95
N SER A 315 -11.94 2.89 12.02
CA SER A 315 -10.59 3.38 11.73
C SER A 315 -10.60 4.85 11.33
N LEU A 316 -11.47 5.22 10.38
CA LEU A 316 -11.61 6.61 9.91
C LEU A 316 -12.06 7.55 11.04
N LYS A 317 -12.97 7.10 11.89
CA LYS A 317 -13.48 7.86 13.03
C LYS A 317 -12.39 8.12 14.06
N ILE A 318 -11.51 7.15 14.35
CA ILE A 318 -10.36 7.40 15.23
C ILE A 318 -9.48 8.50 14.66
N THR A 319 -9.13 8.45 13.37
CA THR A 319 -8.32 9.50 12.76
C THR A 319 -9.02 10.87 12.81
N ARG A 320 -10.35 10.91 12.64
CA ARG A 320 -11.16 12.12 12.79
C ARG A 320 -11.25 12.64 14.23
N ASP A 321 -11.26 11.74 15.21
CA ASP A 321 -11.33 12.07 16.65
C ASP A 321 -9.95 12.53 17.19
N THR A 322 -8.84 12.15 16.54
CA THR A 322 -7.47 12.55 16.95
C THR A 322 -6.96 13.82 16.29
N TRP A 323 -7.62 14.31 15.24
CA TRP A 323 -7.29 15.59 14.60
C TRP A 323 -7.82 16.80 15.36
N PHE A 324 -7.09 17.91 15.29
CA PHE A 324 -7.54 19.18 15.84
C PHE A 324 -8.59 19.82 14.92
N ASP A 325 -9.73 20.21 15.50
CA ASP A 325 -10.83 20.92 14.82
C ASP A 325 -11.40 20.20 13.57
N ASP A 326 -12.07 20.93 12.68
CA ASP A 326 -12.65 20.42 11.42
C ASP A 326 -11.61 20.20 10.30
N GLN A 327 -10.30 20.30 10.60
CA GLN A 327 -9.25 20.16 9.59
C GLN A 327 -9.23 18.79 8.92
N PHE A 328 -9.75 17.75 9.61
CA PHE A 328 -9.89 16.40 9.07
C PHE A 328 -10.64 16.37 7.74
N TYR A 329 -11.62 17.27 7.55
CA TYR A 329 -12.42 17.28 6.33
C TYR A 329 -11.77 18.01 5.15
N THR A 330 -10.62 18.65 5.39
CA THR A 330 -9.93 19.50 4.41
C THR A 330 -8.59 18.93 3.95
N GLU A 331 -8.16 17.82 4.52
CA GLU A 331 -6.85 17.22 4.24
C GLU A 331 -6.97 15.71 3.96
N GLN A 332 -5.87 15.11 3.53
CA GLN A 332 -5.78 13.68 3.29
C GLN A 332 -5.66 12.92 4.61
N VAL A 333 -6.44 11.84 4.74
CA VAL A 333 -6.33 10.88 5.85
C VAL A 333 -5.08 10.02 5.62
N ARG A 334 -4.23 9.96 6.64
CA ARG A 334 -3.09 9.05 6.76
C ARG A 334 -3.45 7.99 7.78
#